data_AF-A0A661HNS0-F1
#
_entry.id   AF-A0A661HNS0-F1
#
_cell.length_a   1.000
_cell.length_b   1.000
_cell.length_c   1.000
_cell.angle_alpha   90.00
_cell.angle_beta   90.00
_cell.angle_gamma   90.00
#
_symmetry.space_group_name_H-M   'P 1'
#
loop_
_entity.id
_entity.type
_entity.pdbx_description
1 polymer ?
#
loop_
_entity_poly.entity_id
_entity_poly.type
_entity_poly.pdbx_seq_one_letter_code
_entity_poly.pdbx_strand_id
1 'polypeptide(L)'
;MIENMLNQPLKVMIGFDQVESVAAHTLIHSILKRSSQPVSFMPIFLNNLKDTYTRSRDPKQSNEFSFSRFLTPYLSNYEGWSLFMDCDMMLRVDIAELFVLVDPDKAIMVVKHEYTPSTKTKYLNAIQY
;
A
#
# COMPACT_ATOMS: atom_id res chain seq x y z
N MET A 1 3.73 -17.97 16.63
CA MET A 1 3.11 -16.95 15.76
C MET A 1 3.85 -16.80 14.43
N ILE A 2 5.18 -16.65 14.43
CA ILE A 2 5.98 -16.56 13.19
C ILE A 2 5.84 -17.81 12.30
N GLU A 3 5.81 -19.02 12.88
CA GLU A 3 5.63 -20.27 12.11
C GLU A 3 4.30 -20.36 11.34
N ASN A 4 3.23 -19.72 11.82
CA ASN A 4 1.94 -19.70 11.11
C ASN A 4 1.92 -18.70 9.95
N MET A 5 2.87 -17.75 9.88
CA MET A 5 2.98 -16.83 8.75
C MET A 5 3.60 -17.50 7.51
N LEU A 6 4.36 -18.59 7.68
CA LEU A 6 5.04 -19.28 6.57
C LEU A 6 4.08 -20.00 5.61
N ASN A 7 2.85 -20.28 6.02
CA ASN A 7 1.86 -21.02 5.22
C ASN A 7 0.77 -20.16 4.59
N GLN A 8 0.84 -18.83 4.73
CA GLN A 8 -0.15 -17.91 4.16
C GLN A 8 0.54 -16.95 3.17
N PRO A 9 -0.13 -16.57 2.06
CA PRO A 9 0.42 -15.57 1.16
C PRO A 9 0.68 -14.24 1.86
N LEU A 10 1.80 -13.59 1.50
CA LEU A 10 2.13 -12.24 1.97
C LEU A 10 1.07 -11.25 1.49
N LYS A 11 0.37 -10.59 2.41
CA LYS A 11 -0.73 -9.66 2.07
C LYS A 11 -0.17 -8.28 1.72
N VAL A 12 -0.34 -7.86 0.47
CA VAL A 12 0.12 -6.56 -0.03
C VAL A 12 -1.07 -5.74 -0.55
N MET A 13 -1.36 -4.66 0.14
CA MET A 13 -2.36 -3.67 -0.23
C MET A 13 -1.71 -2.60 -1.09
N ILE A 14 -2.31 -2.34 -2.25
CA ILE A 14 -1.77 -1.37 -3.20
C ILE A 14 -2.73 -0.19 -3.23
N GLY A 15 -2.24 1.01 -2.94
CA GLY A 15 -2.98 2.23 -3.22
C GLY A 15 -3.36 2.25 -4.69
N PHE A 16 -4.64 2.41 -5.03
CA PHE A 16 -5.08 2.35 -6.43
C PHE A 16 -5.76 3.66 -6.82
N ASP A 17 -5.29 4.23 -7.93
CA ASP A 17 -5.90 5.35 -8.63
C ASP A 17 -5.98 4.98 -10.12
N GLN A 18 -7.14 5.20 -10.75
CA GLN A 18 -7.39 4.77 -12.13
C GLN A 18 -6.37 5.38 -13.10
N VAL A 19 -5.96 6.63 -12.86
CA VAL A 19 -4.97 7.33 -13.69
C VAL A 19 -3.56 6.76 -13.56
N GLU A 20 -3.28 6.01 -12.49
CA GLU A 20 -2.00 5.34 -12.21
C GLU A 20 -2.07 3.82 -12.35
N SER A 21 -3.10 3.31 -13.05
CA SER A 21 -3.30 1.88 -13.23
C SER A 21 -2.05 1.17 -13.80
N VAL A 22 -1.33 1.78 -14.74
CA VAL A 22 -0.08 1.21 -15.31
C VAL A 22 1.03 1.13 -14.26
N ALA A 23 1.14 2.14 -13.39
CA ALA A 23 2.12 2.14 -12.31
C ALA A 23 1.82 1.01 -11.32
N ALA A 24 0.54 0.83 -10.92
CA ALA A 24 0.12 -0.26 -10.06
C ALA A 24 0.47 -1.65 -10.64
N HIS A 25 0.25 -1.86 -11.95
CA HIS A 25 0.65 -3.10 -12.62
C HIS A 25 2.18 -3.28 -12.64
N THR A 26 2.93 -2.20 -12.80
CA THR A 26 4.39 -2.21 -12.75
C THR A 26 4.89 -2.62 -11.37
N LEU A 27 4.28 -2.09 -10.29
CA LEU A 27 4.56 -2.51 -8.92
C LEU A 27 4.29 -4.01 -8.74
N ILE A 28 3.10 -4.49 -9.08
CA ILE A 28 2.72 -5.91 -8.97
C ILE A 28 3.73 -6.80 -9.72
N HIS A 29 4.04 -6.46 -10.97
CA HIS A 29 5.00 -7.21 -11.77
C HIS A 29 6.41 -7.19 -11.13
N SER A 30 6.84 -6.05 -10.58
CA SER A 30 8.14 -5.92 -9.92
C SER A 30 8.26 -6.81 -8.67
N ILE A 31 7.16 -6.99 -7.92
CA ILE A 31 7.06 -7.89 -6.77
C ILE A 31 7.05 -9.35 -7.24
N LEU A 32 6.14 -9.71 -8.16
CA LEU A 32 6.03 -11.08 -8.69
C LEU A 32 7.33 -11.60 -9.26
N LYS A 33 8.11 -10.75 -9.94
CA LYS A 33 9.41 -11.12 -10.52
C LYS A 33 10.45 -11.53 -9.47
N ARG A 34 10.31 -11.11 -8.21
CA ARG A 34 11.35 -11.25 -7.16
C ARG A 34 10.90 -11.99 -5.92
N SER A 35 9.60 -12.13 -5.69
CA SER A 35 9.08 -12.74 -4.48
C SER A 35 9.50 -14.20 -4.36
N SER A 36 10.11 -14.58 -3.23
CA SER A 36 10.38 -15.98 -2.91
C SER A 36 9.17 -16.70 -2.29
N GLN A 37 8.14 -15.96 -1.89
CA GLN A 37 6.93 -16.50 -1.26
C GLN A 37 5.66 -16.12 -2.06
N PRO A 38 4.56 -16.88 -1.91
CA PRO A 38 3.28 -16.47 -2.48
C PRO A 38 2.84 -15.10 -1.95
N VAL A 39 2.28 -14.27 -2.84
CA VAL A 39 1.80 -12.92 -2.50
C VAL A 39 0.33 -12.80 -2.86
N SER A 40 -0.45 -12.21 -1.97
CA SER A 40 -1.82 -11.78 -2.23
C SER A 40 -1.82 -10.27 -2.43
N PHE A 41 -2.34 -9.81 -3.57
CA PHE A 41 -2.45 -8.40 -3.89
C PHE A 41 -3.89 -7.93 -3.73
N MET A 42 -4.09 -6.80 -3.04
CA MET A 42 -5.39 -6.15 -2.93
C MET A 42 -5.26 -4.66 -3.28
N PRO A 43 -5.61 -4.26 -4.52
CA PRO A 43 -5.75 -2.85 -4.87
C PRO A 43 -6.88 -2.22 -4.05
N ILE A 44 -6.61 -1.11 -3.36
CA ILE A 44 -7.62 -0.37 -2.60
C ILE A 44 -8.38 0.54 -3.58
N PHE A 45 -9.30 -0.04 -4.34
CA PHE A 45 -10.13 0.67 -5.30
C PHE A 45 -11.43 1.17 -4.65
N LEU A 46 -11.59 2.50 -4.50
CA LEU A 46 -12.71 3.10 -3.78
C LEU A 46 -14.09 2.70 -4.33
N ASN A 47 -14.19 2.45 -5.64
CA ASN A 47 -15.45 2.01 -6.24
C ASN A 47 -15.93 0.65 -5.74
N ASN A 48 -15.05 -0.20 -5.21
CA ASN A 48 -15.40 -1.47 -4.58
C ASN A 48 -15.69 -1.34 -3.08
N LEU A 49 -15.47 -0.17 -2.49
CA LEU A 49 -15.56 0.07 -1.06
C LEU A 49 -16.69 1.03 -0.69
N LYS A 50 -17.64 1.30 -1.59
CA LYS A 50 -18.69 2.32 -1.39
C LYS A 50 -19.55 2.11 -0.15
N ASP A 51 -19.76 0.85 0.26
CA ASP A 51 -20.56 0.50 1.44
C ASP A 51 -19.78 0.70 2.76
N THR A 52 -18.45 0.76 2.70
CA THR A 52 -17.57 0.89 3.88
C THR A 52 -16.92 2.27 3.96
N TYR A 53 -16.52 2.84 2.83
CA TYR A 53 -15.82 4.10 2.72
C TYR A 53 -16.77 5.17 2.17
N THR A 54 -17.40 5.91 3.07
CA THR A 54 -18.40 6.95 2.76
C THR A 54 -17.84 8.37 2.84
N ARG A 55 -16.52 8.51 3.09
CA ARG A 55 -15.87 9.81 3.18
C ARG A 55 -15.88 10.51 1.82
N SER A 56 -16.31 11.77 1.83
CA SER A 56 -16.24 12.64 0.65
C SER A 56 -14.79 12.96 0.27
N ARG A 57 -14.53 13.13 -1.03
CA ARG A 57 -13.20 13.51 -1.56
C ARG A 57 -12.75 14.84 -0.94
N ASP A 58 -11.60 14.81 -0.28
CA ASP A 58 -10.97 15.99 0.29
C ASP A 58 -10.19 16.74 -0.81
N PRO A 59 -10.34 18.07 -0.96
CA PRO A 59 -9.59 18.83 -1.97
C PRO A 59 -8.06 18.71 -1.84
N LYS A 60 -7.54 18.35 -0.66
CA LYS A 60 -6.10 18.21 -0.42
C LYS A 60 -5.57 16.82 -0.77
N GLN A 61 -6.42 15.83 -1.02
CA GLN A 61 -5.99 14.47 -1.35
C GLN A 61 -5.37 14.45 -2.75
N SER A 62 -4.14 13.94 -2.86
CA SER A 62 -3.44 13.88 -4.15
C SER A 62 -3.99 12.76 -5.03
N ASN A 63 -4.34 11.63 -4.42
CA ASN A 63 -4.79 10.42 -5.08
C ASN A 63 -5.99 9.81 -4.32
N GLU A 64 -6.63 8.81 -4.92
CA GLU A 64 -7.78 8.14 -4.32
C GLU A 64 -7.45 7.39 -3.02
N PHE A 65 -6.19 6.98 -2.82
CA PHE A 65 -5.77 6.15 -1.70
C PHE A 65 -5.17 6.90 -0.50
N SER A 66 -5.08 8.24 -0.56
CA SER A 66 -4.48 9.08 0.49
C SER A 66 -5.06 8.81 1.89
N PHE A 67 -6.35 8.51 1.96
CA PHE A 67 -7.05 8.17 3.20
C PHE A 67 -7.48 6.71 3.27
N SER A 68 -7.88 6.08 2.15
CA SER A 68 -8.33 4.68 2.19
C SER A 68 -7.20 3.69 2.48
N ARG A 69 -5.92 4.09 2.36
CA ARG A 69 -4.79 3.31 2.88
C ARG A 69 -4.93 2.92 4.36
N PHE A 70 -5.64 3.73 5.17
CA PHE A 70 -5.91 3.42 6.57
C PHE A 70 -6.96 2.31 6.76
N LEU A 71 -7.62 1.85 5.69
CA LEU A 71 -8.47 0.65 5.72
C LEU A 71 -7.68 -0.66 5.64
N THR A 72 -6.37 -0.62 5.40
CA THR A 72 -5.50 -1.82 5.34
C THR A 72 -5.76 -2.84 6.46
N PRO A 73 -5.82 -2.47 7.77
CA PRO A 73 -6.13 -3.43 8.82
C PRO A 73 -7.56 -3.99 8.71
N TYR A 74 -8.54 -3.14 8.39
CA TYR A 74 -9.94 -3.57 8.18
C TYR A 74 -10.06 -4.56 7.01
N LEU A 75 -9.41 -4.29 5.88
CA LEU A 75 -9.38 -5.16 4.70
C LEU A 75 -8.64 -6.48 4.95
N SER A 76 -7.83 -6.55 6.00
CA SER A 76 -7.17 -7.78 6.47
C SER A 76 -8.01 -8.56 7.50
N ASN A 77 -9.24 -8.13 7.80
CA ASN A 77 -10.03 -8.61 8.94
C ASN A 77 -9.31 -8.46 10.29
N TYR A 78 -8.37 -7.52 10.40
CA TYR A 78 -7.50 -7.35 11.56
C TYR A 78 -6.66 -8.61 11.89
N GLU A 79 -6.41 -9.48 10.90
CA GLU A 79 -5.67 -10.73 11.07
C GLU A 79 -4.32 -10.71 10.36
N GLY A 80 -3.28 -11.00 11.14
CA GLY A 80 -1.91 -11.10 10.67
C GLY A 80 -1.34 -9.76 10.20
N TRP A 81 -0.24 -9.83 9.46
CA TRP A 81 0.47 -8.66 8.94
C TRP A 81 0.09 -8.39 7.48
N SER A 82 -0.08 -7.12 7.16
CA SER A 82 -0.30 -6.62 5.81
C SER A 82 0.59 -5.43 5.53
N LEU A 83 1.08 -5.34 4.29
CA LEU A 83 1.92 -4.26 3.82
C LEU A 83 1.11 -3.36 2.89
N PHE A 84 1.04 -2.06 3.19
CA PHE A 84 0.53 -1.06 2.26
C PHE A 84 1.68 -0.47 1.43
N MET A 85 1.47 -0.31 0.12
CA MET A 85 2.38 0.35 -0.81
C MET A 85 1.61 1.31 -1.74
N ASP A 86 2.19 2.47 -2.04
CA ASP A 86 1.65 3.37 -3.08
C ASP A 86 1.83 2.74 -4.47
N CYS A 87 0.92 3.01 -5.42
CA CYS A 87 0.93 2.39 -6.76
C CYS A 87 2.17 2.71 -7.60
N ASP A 88 2.82 3.85 -7.37
CA ASP A 88 3.94 4.36 -8.15
C ASP A 88 5.31 3.89 -7.63
N MET A 89 5.32 2.91 -6.73
CA MET A 89 6.54 2.26 -6.26
C MET A 89 7.02 1.15 -7.20
N MET A 90 8.29 0.77 -7.07
CA MET A 90 8.89 -0.38 -7.76
C MET A 90 9.80 -1.15 -6.82
N LEU A 91 9.53 -2.45 -6.65
CA LEU A 91 10.33 -3.30 -5.80
C LEU A 91 11.58 -3.80 -6.53
N ARG A 92 12.74 -3.68 -5.87
CA ARG A 92 14.04 -4.08 -6.41
C ARG A 92 14.67 -5.29 -5.73
N VAL A 93 14.10 -5.73 -4.62
CA VAL A 93 14.53 -6.86 -3.77
C VAL A 93 13.36 -7.81 -3.54
N ASP A 94 13.57 -8.89 -2.78
CA ASP A 94 12.50 -9.80 -2.39
C ASP A 94 11.60 -9.15 -1.33
N ILE A 95 10.28 -9.22 -1.53
CA ILE A 95 9.31 -8.61 -0.60
C ILE A 95 9.28 -9.36 0.74
N ALA A 96 9.65 -10.64 0.77
CA ALA A 96 9.71 -11.44 1.99
C ALA A 96 10.70 -10.84 3.01
N GLU A 97 11.75 -10.15 2.54
CA GLU A 97 12.72 -9.46 3.41
C GLU A 97 12.04 -8.42 4.31
N LEU A 98 10.97 -7.75 3.84
CA LEU A 98 10.21 -6.80 4.66
C LEU A 98 9.38 -7.51 5.74
N PHE A 99 8.79 -8.66 5.43
CA PHE A 99 7.95 -9.41 6.37
C PHE A 99 8.77 -10.07 7.48
N VAL A 100 10.05 -10.39 7.24
CA VAL A 100 10.97 -10.89 8.27
C VAL A 100 11.27 -9.82 9.33
N LEU A 101 11.19 -8.54 8.99
CA LEU A 101 11.45 -7.43 9.90
C LEU A 101 10.30 -7.11 10.86
N VAL A 102 9.17 -7.79 10.70
CA VAL A 102 7.97 -7.55 11.51
C VAL A 102 8.25 -7.72 13.01
N ASP A 103 7.88 -6.70 13.77
CA ASP A 103 7.92 -6.69 15.23
C ASP A 103 6.49 -6.88 15.79
N PRO A 104 6.17 -8.03 16.41
CA PRO A 104 4.84 -8.33 16.93
C PRO A 104 4.40 -7.42 18.08
N ASP A 105 5.32 -6.69 18.72
CA ASP A 105 4.99 -5.73 19.78
C ASP A 105 4.49 -4.38 19.21
N LYS A 106 4.45 -4.22 17.89
CA LYS A 106 3.95 -3.02 17.21
C LYS A 106 2.60 -3.28 16.56
N ALA A 107 1.72 -2.28 16.63
CA ALA A 107 0.46 -2.31 15.86
C ALA A 107 0.68 -1.94 14.38
N ILE A 108 1.64 -1.04 14.10
CA ILE A 108 1.97 -0.53 12.77
C ILE A 108 3.48 -0.26 12.73
N MET A 109 4.11 -0.57 11.60
CA MET A 109 5.50 -0.22 11.30
C MET A 109 5.52 0.67 10.04
N VAL A 110 6.42 1.65 10.01
CA VAL A 110 6.54 2.60 8.89
C VAL A 110 7.99 2.85 8.56
N VAL A 111 8.26 3.14 7.29
CA VAL A 111 9.52 3.76 6.87
C VAL A 111 9.38 5.27 7.08
N LYS A 112 10.19 5.82 7.97
CA LYS A 112 10.25 7.28 8.19
C LYS A 112 11.19 7.88 7.16
N HIS A 113 10.73 8.92 6.49
CA HIS A 113 11.56 9.69 5.57
C HIS A 113 11.47 11.17 5.90
N GLU A 114 12.61 11.86 5.84
CA GLU A 114 12.67 13.31 5.90
C GLU A 114 12.48 13.85 4.48
N TYR A 115 11.28 14.36 4.17
CA TYR A 115 10.99 14.95 2.87
C TYR A 115 10.54 16.40 3.03
N THR A 116 11.32 17.32 2.45
CA THR A 116 10.93 18.70 2.26
C THR A 116 10.62 18.91 0.78
N PRO A 117 9.38 19.27 0.41
CA PRO A 117 9.03 19.53 -0.99
C PRO A 117 9.90 20.63 -1.59
N SER A 118 10.49 20.37 -2.76
CA SER A 118 11.32 21.34 -3.48
C SER A 118 10.53 22.18 -4.50
N THR A 119 9.30 21.78 -4.81
CA THR A 119 8.42 22.42 -5.81
C THR A 119 7.09 22.85 -5.21
N LYS A 120 6.48 23.91 -5.79
CA LYS A 120 5.15 24.40 -5.39
C LYS A 120 3.99 23.64 -6.05
N THR A 121 4.31 22.85 -7.06
CA THR A 121 3.38 21.97 -7.78
C THR A 121 3.73 20.52 -7.48
N LYS A 122 2.70 19.70 -7.31
CA LYS A 122 2.78 18.25 -7.09
C LYS A 122 1.99 17.51 -8.16
N TYR A 123 1.83 16.20 -7.95
CA TYR A 123 1.01 15.27 -8.73
C TYR A 123 -0.24 15.91 -9.38
N LEU A 124 -0.42 15.69 -10.69
CA LEU A 124 -1.49 16.25 -11.53
C LEU A 124 -1.63 17.79 -11.45
N ASN A 125 -0.50 18.50 -11.32
CA ASN A 125 -0.43 19.96 -11.19
C ASN A 125 -1.15 20.53 -9.96
N ALA A 126 -1.42 19.70 -8.94
CA ALA A 126 -2.02 20.18 -7.71
C ALA A 126 -1.06 21.07 -6.92
N ILE A 127 -1.62 21.91 -6.04
CA ILE A 127 -0.83 22.79 -5.16
C ILE A 127 -0.16 21.97 -4.06
N GLN A 128 1.14 22.22 -3.85
CA GLN A 128 1.90 21.73 -2.71
C GLN A 128 1.67 22.70 -1.53
N TYR A 129 1.08 22.21 -0.45
CA TYR A 129 0.90 22.94 0.81
C TYR A 129 2.06 22.70 1.78
#